data_AF-A0A8T6X1N1-F1
#
_entry.id   AF-A0A8T6X1N1-F1
#
_cell.length_a   1.000
_cell.length_b   1.000
_cell.length_c   1.000
_cell.angle_alpha   90.00
_cell.angle_beta   90.00
_cell.angle_gamma   90.00
#
_symmetry.space_group_name_H-M   'P 1'
#
loop_
_entity.id
_entity.type
_entity.pdbx_description
1 polymer ?
#
loop_
_entity_poly.entity_id
_entity_poly.type
_entity_poly.pdbx_seq_one_letter_code
_entity_poly.pdbx_strand_id
1 'polypeptide(L)'
;MRDILVICSEVDAASVNIRDRMLEMGDFQDFGTFEGRPAYSGHGGHMVTIGNESLYRNNVDAEVRHALGIQHKALVYLSRHSSKTGLRSLTVHPIGNFSHARFGGFFRQLVHCCPAGMTMALRRMRALAKEAGLDHQVSFEVTHHGP
;
A
#
# COMPACT_ATOMS: atom_id res chain seq x y z
N MET A 1 7.24 11.04 8.97
CA MET A 1 5.88 11.25 8.42
C MET A 1 4.94 10.60 9.43
N ARG A 2 4.11 11.38 10.11
CA ARG A 2 3.07 10.85 11.03
C ARG A 2 1.74 10.85 10.26
N ASP A 3 0.79 10.02 10.67
CA ASP A 3 -0.57 9.90 10.11
C ASP A 3 -0.65 9.16 8.76
N ILE A 4 0.08 8.05 8.60
CA ILE A 4 -0.04 7.13 7.44
C ILE A 4 -1.05 6.03 7.76
N LEU A 5 -1.89 5.68 6.78
CA LEU A 5 -2.69 4.45 6.78
C LEU A 5 -2.06 3.42 5.85
N VAL A 6 -1.64 2.28 6.40
CA VAL A 6 -1.20 1.12 5.63
C VAL A 6 -2.40 0.22 5.37
N ILE A 7 -2.63 -0.14 4.11
CA ILE A 7 -3.74 -0.98 3.68
C ILE A 7 -3.17 -2.30 3.16
N CYS A 8 -3.62 -3.38 3.78
CA CYS A 8 -3.24 -4.75 3.44
C CYS A 8 -4.44 -5.48 2.82
N SER A 9 -4.23 -6.32 1.82
CA SER A 9 -5.27 -7.18 1.24
C SER A 9 -4.98 -8.65 1.54
N GLU A 10 -5.93 -9.38 2.14
CA GLU A 10 -5.76 -10.81 2.45
C GLU A 10 -5.64 -11.71 1.23
N VAL A 11 -6.21 -11.28 0.11
CA VAL A 11 -6.16 -12.05 -1.15
C VAL A 11 -4.86 -11.82 -1.92
N ASP A 12 -4.01 -10.90 -1.47
CA ASP A 12 -2.68 -10.63 -2.02
C ASP A 12 -1.59 -11.20 -1.11
N ALA A 13 -0.99 -12.31 -1.55
CA ALA A 13 0.05 -13.00 -0.79
C ALA A 13 1.28 -12.12 -0.50
N ALA A 14 1.64 -11.19 -1.37
CA ALA A 14 2.74 -10.26 -1.10
C ALA A 14 2.32 -9.24 -0.03
N SER A 15 1.08 -8.73 -0.13
CA SER A 15 0.53 -7.83 0.89
C SER A 15 0.53 -8.49 2.28
N VAL A 16 0.07 -9.73 2.39
CA VAL A 16 0.04 -10.48 3.64
C VAL A 16 1.46 -10.69 4.18
N ASN A 17 2.39 -11.13 3.34
CA ASN A 17 3.77 -11.34 3.77
C ASN A 17 4.42 -10.04 4.27
N ILE A 18 4.23 -8.92 3.58
CA ILE A 18 4.80 -7.63 4.03
C ILE A 18 4.14 -7.20 5.35
N ARG A 19 2.82 -7.30 5.47
CA ARG A 19 2.10 -7.02 6.72
C ARG A 19 2.67 -7.81 7.89
N ASP A 20 2.79 -9.13 7.74
CA ASP A 20 3.22 -10.01 8.82
C ASP A 20 4.65 -9.69 9.26
N ARG A 21 5.56 -9.42 8.30
CA ARG A 21 6.92 -8.96 8.60
C ARG A 21 6.93 -7.60 9.31
N MET A 22 6.05 -6.66 8.94
CA MET A 22 5.92 -5.37 9.63
C MET A 22 5.43 -5.55 11.08
N LEU A 23 4.47 -6.44 11.31
CA LEU A 23 3.97 -6.74 12.66
C LEU A 23 5.04 -7.42 13.53
N GLU A 24 5.83 -8.32 12.95
CA GLU A 24 6.94 -9.00 13.64
C GLU A 24 8.08 -8.06 14.03
N MET A 25 8.33 -7.01 13.23
CA MET A 25 9.34 -5.99 13.54
C MET A 25 9.00 -5.15 14.78
N GLY A 26 7.79 -5.28 15.33
CA GLY A 26 7.36 -4.65 16.57
C GLY A 26 6.73 -3.27 16.42
N ASP A 27 6.38 -2.68 17.57
CA ASP A 27 5.76 -1.37 17.74
C ASP A 27 4.36 -1.18 17.12
N PHE A 28 3.68 -2.28 16.80
CA PHE A 28 2.25 -2.29 16.51
C PHE A 28 1.46 -2.78 17.73
N GLN A 29 0.39 -2.06 18.07
CA GLN A 29 -0.56 -2.39 19.12
C GLN A 29 -1.93 -2.57 18.51
N ASP A 30 -2.74 -3.47 19.10
CA ASP A 30 -4.15 -3.59 18.76
C ASP A 30 -4.84 -2.23 18.93
N PHE A 31 -5.57 -1.81 17.90
CA PHE A 31 -6.29 -0.55 17.86
C PHE A 31 -7.80 -0.75 17.71
N GLY A 32 -8.26 -1.96 17.35
CA GLY A 32 -9.66 -2.25 17.10
C GLY A 32 -9.84 -3.15 15.89
N THR A 33 -11.00 -3.05 15.25
CA THR A 33 -11.32 -3.89 14.09
C THR A 33 -11.86 -3.08 12.91
N PHE A 34 -11.50 -3.49 11.70
CA PHE A 34 -12.04 -2.98 10.44
C PHE A 34 -12.49 -4.16 9.59
N GLU A 35 -13.74 -4.17 9.14
CA GLU A 35 -14.36 -5.30 8.41
C GLU A 35 -14.21 -6.66 9.11
N GLY A 36 -14.33 -6.68 10.45
CA GLY A 36 -14.17 -7.88 11.25
C GLY A 36 -12.74 -8.39 11.38
N ARG A 37 -11.74 -7.62 10.92
CA ARG A 37 -10.30 -7.95 10.98
C ARG A 37 -9.57 -7.01 11.93
N PRO A 38 -8.47 -7.44 12.56
CA PRO A 38 -7.67 -6.58 13.41
C PRO A 38 -7.15 -5.33 12.68
N ALA A 39 -7.25 -4.19 13.35
CA ALA A 39 -6.60 -2.94 12.99
C ALA A 39 -5.51 -2.64 14.02
N TYR A 40 -4.39 -2.10 13.56
CA TYR A 40 -3.23 -1.85 14.41
C TYR A 40 -2.84 -0.38 14.38
N SER A 41 -2.30 0.11 15.49
CA SER A 41 -1.65 1.42 15.59
C SER A 41 -0.17 1.23 15.90
N GLY A 42 0.70 1.99 15.24
CA GLY A 42 2.15 1.79 15.37
C GLY A 42 2.95 2.71 14.46
N HIS A 43 4.20 2.97 14.81
CA HIS A 43 5.11 3.83 14.02
C HIS A 43 4.54 5.22 13.66
N GLY A 44 3.60 5.73 14.47
CA GLY A 44 2.92 7.01 14.22
C GLY A 44 1.85 6.96 13.11
N GLY A 45 1.33 5.77 12.78
CA GLY A 45 0.26 5.54 11.82
C GLY A 45 -0.65 4.38 12.21
N HIS A 46 -1.46 3.92 11.26
CA HIS A 46 -2.39 2.81 11.42
C HIS A 46 -2.24 1.79 10.30
N MET A 47 -2.63 0.56 10.55
CA MET A 47 -2.66 -0.52 9.58
C MET A 47 -4.00 -1.23 9.63
N VAL A 48 -4.63 -1.45 8.48
CA VAL A 48 -5.88 -2.19 8.34
C VAL A 48 -5.74 -3.28 7.28
N THR A 49 -6.57 -4.31 7.40
CA THR A 49 -6.63 -5.41 6.44
C THR A 49 -8.03 -5.49 5.82
N ILE A 50 -8.10 -5.57 4.49
CA ILE A 50 -9.33 -5.79 3.72
C ILE A 50 -9.38 -7.21 3.17
N GLY A 51 -10.59 -7.75 3.00
CA GLY A 51 -10.82 -9.12 2.51
C GLY A 51 -10.82 -9.29 0.99
N ASN A 52 -10.59 -8.21 0.23
CA ASN A 52 -10.81 -8.16 -1.22
C ASN A 52 -9.60 -7.56 -1.92
N GLU A 53 -9.53 -7.65 -3.25
CA GLU A 53 -8.49 -7.00 -4.03
C GLU A 53 -8.54 -5.48 -3.85
N SER A 54 -7.43 -4.88 -3.41
CA SER A 54 -7.31 -3.44 -3.13
C SER A 54 -7.63 -2.57 -4.35
N LEU A 55 -7.25 -3.07 -5.53
CA LEU A 55 -7.42 -2.43 -6.82
C LEU A 55 -8.87 -2.04 -7.15
N TYR A 56 -9.86 -2.80 -6.65
CA TYR A 56 -11.30 -2.53 -6.87
C TYR A 56 -12.00 -1.90 -5.66
N ARG A 57 -11.27 -1.55 -4.60
CA ARG A 57 -11.81 -1.06 -3.33
C ARG A 57 -11.66 0.46 -3.23
N ASN A 58 -12.58 1.17 -3.87
CA ASN A 58 -12.62 2.63 -3.86
C ASN A 58 -13.02 3.16 -2.46
N ASN A 59 -12.44 4.30 -2.04
CA ASN A 59 -12.81 5.03 -0.82
C ASN A 59 -12.55 4.31 0.52
N VAL A 60 -11.59 3.38 0.57
CA VAL A 60 -11.22 2.68 1.83
C VAL A 60 -10.79 3.67 2.92
N ASP A 61 -10.18 4.79 2.57
CA ASP A 61 -9.83 5.87 3.52
C ASP A 61 -11.06 6.44 4.24
N ALA A 62 -12.16 6.64 3.51
CA ALA A 62 -13.41 7.14 4.08
C ALA A 62 -14.10 6.09 4.97
N GLU A 63 -14.08 4.82 4.54
CA GLU A 63 -14.60 3.69 5.31
C GLU A 63 -13.85 3.53 6.64
N VAL A 64 -12.52 3.55 6.60
CA VAL A 64 -11.65 3.46 7.77
C VAL A 64 -11.89 4.63 8.72
N ARG A 65 -11.96 5.87 8.19
CA ARG A 65 -12.27 7.06 9.00
C ARG A 65 -13.61 6.93 9.71
N HIS A 66 -14.64 6.43 9.03
CA HIS A 66 -15.96 6.23 9.63
C HIS A 66 -15.96 5.14 10.70
N ALA A 67 -15.31 4.01 10.44
CA ALA A 67 -15.29 2.86 11.35
C ALA A 67 -14.43 3.09 12.60
N LEU A 68 -13.29 3.77 12.44
CA LEU A 68 -12.27 3.86 13.48
C LEU A 68 -12.08 5.28 14.04
N GLY A 69 -12.73 6.30 13.48
CA GLY A 69 -12.64 7.69 13.96
C GLY A 69 -11.26 8.33 13.75
N ILE A 70 -10.45 7.80 12.83
CA ILE A 70 -9.07 8.23 12.59
C ILE A 70 -8.93 9.03 11.29
N GLN A 71 -7.92 9.90 11.28
CA GLN A 71 -7.54 10.69 10.10
C GLN A 71 -6.15 10.33 9.62
N HIS A 72 -5.93 10.46 8.31
CA HIS A 72 -4.69 10.10 7.64
C HIS A 72 -4.31 11.17 6.62
N LYS A 73 -3.01 11.33 6.41
CA LYS A 73 -2.43 12.24 5.41
C LYS A 73 -1.97 11.52 4.15
N ALA A 74 -1.70 10.23 4.25
CA ALA A 74 -1.28 9.40 3.14
C ALA A 74 -1.73 7.96 3.35
N LEU A 75 -1.98 7.28 2.22
CA LEU A 75 -2.27 5.86 2.17
C LEU A 75 -1.08 5.14 1.55
N VAL A 76 -0.76 3.96 2.07
CA VAL A 76 0.23 3.04 1.52
C VAL A 76 -0.43 1.68 1.33
N TYR A 77 -0.61 1.28 0.08
CA TYR A 77 -1.08 -0.06 -0.25
C TYR A 77 0.10 -1.01 -0.32
N LEU A 78 0.02 -2.11 0.43
CA LEU A 78 0.91 -3.24 0.26
C LEU A 78 0.35 -4.10 -0.86
N SER A 79 1.13 -4.39 -1.90
CA SER A 79 0.62 -5.15 -3.04
C SER A 79 1.72 -5.86 -3.81
N ARG A 80 1.33 -6.91 -4.52
CA ARG A 80 2.11 -7.60 -5.54
C ARG A 80 2.03 -6.85 -6.86
N HIS A 81 3.19 -6.65 -7.49
CA HIS A 81 3.28 -6.39 -8.92
C HIS A 81 3.29 -7.71 -9.72
N SER A 82 2.52 -7.79 -10.82
CA SER A 82 2.51 -8.96 -11.71
C SER A 82 2.79 -8.54 -13.15
N SER A 83 3.86 -9.09 -13.73
CA SER A 83 4.28 -8.82 -15.10
C SER A 83 4.63 -10.11 -15.83
N LYS A 84 4.36 -10.14 -17.14
CA LYS A 84 4.75 -11.22 -18.04
C LYS A 84 6.26 -11.40 -18.15
N THR A 85 7.05 -10.36 -17.89
CA THR A 85 8.52 -10.43 -17.99
C THR A 85 9.15 -11.25 -16.88
N GLY A 86 8.44 -11.51 -15.78
CA GLY A 86 8.94 -12.27 -14.63
C GLY A 86 10.11 -11.60 -13.89
N LEU A 87 10.38 -10.32 -14.17
CA LEU A 87 11.47 -9.58 -13.53
C LEU A 87 11.17 -9.38 -12.04
N ARG A 88 12.14 -9.79 -11.21
CA ARG A 88 12.10 -9.57 -9.76
C ARG A 88 12.24 -8.07 -9.52
N SER A 89 11.22 -7.46 -8.92
CA SER A 89 11.15 -6.00 -8.78
C SER A 89 10.56 -5.59 -7.44
N LEU A 90 11.00 -4.43 -6.96
CA LEU A 90 10.43 -3.71 -5.82
C LEU A 90 10.05 -2.32 -6.31
N THR A 91 8.75 -2.05 -6.40
CA THR A 91 8.25 -0.88 -7.10
C THR A 91 7.47 0.05 -6.20
N VAL A 92 7.35 1.30 -6.65
CA VAL A 92 6.45 2.31 -6.09
C VAL A 92 5.75 2.97 -7.28
N HIS A 93 4.47 3.31 -7.16
CA HIS A 93 3.82 4.10 -8.19
C HIS A 93 2.60 4.84 -7.61
N PRO A 94 2.20 5.96 -8.23
CA PRO A 94 0.90 6.52 -7.96
C PRO A 94 -0.18 5.68 -8.66
N ILE A 95 -1.40 5.71 -8.16
CA ILE A 95 -2.55 5.06 -8.79
C ILE A 95 -3.39 6.07 -9.58
N GLY A 96 -4.22 5.57 -10.48
CA GLY A 96 -5.13 6.37 -11.29
C GLY A 96 -5.18 5.92 -12.75
N ASN A 97 -6.24 6.34 -13.42
CA ASN A 97 -6.51 6.00 -14.81
C ASN A 97 -6.50 7.25 -15.67
N PHE A 98 -5.59 7.32 -16.66
CA PHE A 98 -5.62 8.37 -17.69
C PHE A 98 -6.78 8.19 -18.69
N SER A 99 -7.36 7.00 -18.77
CA SER A 99 -8.48 6.66 -19.67
C SER A 99 -9.41 5.62 -19.02
N HIS A 100 -9.77 4.55 -19.73
CA HIS A 100 -10.62 3.48 -19.23
C HIS A 100 -10.01 2.78 -18.00
N ALA A 101 -10.82 2.68 -16.95
CA ALA A 101 -10.50 1.97 -15.71
C ALA A 101 -10.68 0.45 -15.89
N ARG A 102 -9.74 -0.19 -16.61
CA ARG A 102 -9.78 -1.64 -16.86
C ARG A 102 -9.54 -2.46 -15.60
N PHE A 103 -8.84 -1.86 -14.65
CA PHE A 103 -8.35 -2.49 -13.43
C PHE A 103 -8.67 -1.57 -12.26
N GLY A 104 -9.96 -1.44 -11.95
CA GLY A 104 -10.44 -0.67 -10.80
C GLY A 104 -10.30 0.85 -10.91
N GLY A 105 -10.91 1.55 -9.96
CA GLY A 105 -11.03 3.00 -9.95
C GLY A 105 -12.01 3.55 -11.00
N PHE A 106 -11.87 4.84 -11.31
CA PHE A 106 -12.81 5.59 -12.16
C PHE A 106 -12.18 6.05 -13.48
N PHE A 107 -13.03 6.27 -14.49
CA PHE A 107 -12.63 6.76 -15.81
C PHE A 107 -11.98 8.14 -15.72
N ARG A 108 -10.78 8.29 -16.28
CA ARG A 108 -10.03 9.56 -16.34
C ARG A 108 -9.83 10.22 -14.97
N GLN A 109 -9.65 9.42 -13.92
CA GLN A 109 -9.43 9.91 -12.56
C GLN A 109 -8.03 9.54 -12.07
N LEU A 110 -7.31 10.51 -11.54
CA LEU A 110 -6.00 10.35 -10.91
C LEU A 110 -6.13 10.67 -9.42
N VAL A 111 -5.32 10.03 -8.57
CA VAL A 111 -5.27 10.37 -7.15
C VAL A 111 -4.17 11.38 -6.86
N HIS A 112 -4.33 12.13 -5.77
CA HIS A 112 -3.24 12.93 -5.22
C HIS A 112 -2.09 12.03 -4.81
N CYS A 113 -0.90 12.28 -5.36
CA CYS A 113 0.30 11.53 -5.03
C CYS A 113 1.02 12.12 -3.82
N CYS A 114 1.90 11.32 -3.20
CA CYS A 114 2.82 11.75 -2.15
C CYS A 114 4.27 11.66 -2.67
N PRO A 115 4.75 12.59 -3.54
CA PRO A 115 6.03 12.43 -4.23
C PRO A 115 7.22 12.26 -3.29
N ALA A 116 7.24 13.02 -2.19
CA ALA A 116 8.29 12.91 -1.18
C ALA A 116 8.29 11.54 -0.51
N GLY A 117 7.12 11.04 -0.08
CA GLY A 117 7.01 9.71 0.55
C GLY A 117 7.39 8.58 -0.39
N MET A 118 6.91 8.65 -1.63
CA MET A 118 7.21 7.68 -2.67
C MET A 118 8.71 7.64 -3.01
N THR A 119 9.34 8.82 -3.13
CA THR A 119 10.79 8.93 -3.38
C THR A 119 11.61 8.41 -2.20
N MET A 120 11.20 8.69 -0.96
CA MET A 120 11.86 8.15 0.22
C MET A 120 11.75 6.61 0.28
N ALA A 121 10.56 6.06 0.04
CA ALA A 121 10.35 4.62 0.01
C ALA A 121 11.25 3.97 -1.05
N LEU A 122 11.28 4.50 -2.28
CA LEU A 122 12.10 3.97 -3.36
C LEU A 122 13.60 4.01 -3.03
N ARG A 123 14.10 5.13 -2.50
CA ARG A 123 15.51 5.27 -2.11
C ARG A 123 15.87 4.30 -0.99
N ARG A 124 14.98 4.13 0.00
CA ARG A 124 15.21 3.22 1.12
C ARG A 124 15.20 1.77 0.66
N MET A 125 14.25 1.38 -0.19
CA MET A 125 14.21 0.04 -0.79
C MET A 125 15.46 -0.24 -1.60
N ARG A 126 15.94 0.71 -2.40
CA ARG A 126 17.19 0.55 -3.17
C ARG A 126 18.40 0.33 -2.28
N ALA A 127 18.54 1.11 -1.21
CA ALA A 127 19.64 0.97 -0.26
C ALA A 127 19.62 -0.41 0.43
N LEU A 128 18.45 -0.80 0.94
CA LEU A 128 18.26 -2.09 1.63
C LEU A 128 18.42 -3.29 0.70
N ALA A 129 17.92 -3.21 -0.53
CA ALA A 129 18.09 -4.27 -1.53
C ALA A 129 19.58 -4.47 -1.85
N LYS A 130 20.34 -3.39 -1.99
CA LYS A 130 21.79 -3.45 -2.21
C LYS A 130 22.52 -4.06 -1.00
N GLU A 131 22.17 -3.63 0.20
CA GLU A 131 22.75 -4.15 1.45
C GLU A 131 22.49 -5.64 1.63
N ALA A 132 21.27 -6.09 1.32
CA ALA A 132 20.86 -7.49 1.39
C ALA A 132 21.33 -8.33 0.19
N GLY A 133 22.06 -7.77 -0.78
CA GLY A 133 22.52 -8.47 -1.98
C GLY A 133 21.39 -8.96 -2.89
N LEU A 134 20.22 -8.31 -2.85
CA LEU A 134 19.09 -8.65 -3.70
C LEU A 134 19.33 -8.18 -5.13
N ASP A 135 18.99 -9.05 -6.08
CA ASP A 135 19.04 -8.81 -7.53
C ASP A 135 17.80 -8.08 -8.08
N HIS A 136 16.93 -7.57 -7.20
CA HIS A 136 15.66 -6.97 -7.59
C HIS A 136 15.86 -5.60 -8.24
N GLN A 137 15.15 -5.36 -9.33
CA GLN A 137 15.05 -4.03 -9.91
C GLN A 137 14.21 -3.13 -8.98
N VAL A 138 14.77 -1.98 -8.60
CA VAL A 138 14.06 -0.98 -7.80
C VAL A 138 13.72 0.22 -8.68
N SER A 139 12.45 0.42 -8.98
CA SER A 139 12.00 1.47 -9.90
C SER A 139 10.62 2.03 -9.55
N PHE A 140 10.33 3.23 -10.06
CA PHE A 140 8.95 3.66 -10.18
C PHE A 140 8.24 2.87 -11.30
N GLU A 141 6.93 2.70 -11.18
CA GLU A 141 6.07 2.40 -12.32
C GLU A 141 5.30 3.65 -12.76
N VAL A 142 4.70 3.58 -13.94
CA VAL A 142 3.79 4.61 -14.44
C VAL A 142 2.50 4.64 -13.61
N THR A 143 1.79 5.77 -13.60
CA THR A 143 0.45 5.82 -13.02
C THR A 143 -0.48 4.86 -13.76
N HIS A 144 -1.05 3.91 -13.05
CA HIS A 144 -2.05 2.99 -13.60
C HIS A 144 -3.00 2.49 -12.52
N HIS A 145 -4.12 1.93 -12.99
CA HIS A 145 -5.14 1.20 -12.22
C HIS A 145 -5.73 1.94 -11.01
N GLY A 146 -6.72 1.34 -10.36
CA GLY A 146 -7.35 1.87 -9.16
C GLY A 146 -6.67 1.45 -7.85
N PRO A 147 -7.33 1.65 -6.71
CA PRO A 147 -8.66 2.24 -6.58
C PRO A 147 -8.69 3.74 -6.94
#